data_AF-A0A2K5REK4-F1
#
_entry.id   AF-A0A2K5REK4-F1
#
_cell.length_a   1.000
_cell.length_b   1.000
_cell.length_c   1.000
_cell.angle_alpha   90.00
_cell.angle_beta   90.00
_cell.angle_gamma   90.00
#
_symmetry.space_group_name_H-M   'P 1'
#
loop_
_entity.id
_entity.type
_entity.pdbx_description
1 polymer ?
#
loop_
_entity_poly.entity_id
_entity_poly.type
_entity_poly.pdbx_seq_one_letter_code
_entity_poly.pdbx_strand_id
1 'polypeptide(L)'
;MATDSWALAVDEQEAAVKSVSGIIKTSTTAEKTDEEEKEDRAAQSLLNKLIRSNLVDNTNQVEVLQRDPNSPLYSVKSFEELRLKPQLLQGVYAMGFNRPSKIQENALPMMLAEP
;
A
#
# COMPACT_ATOMS: atom_id res chain seq x y z
N MET A 1 12.53 -10.51 28.76
CA MET A 1 11.37 -11.15 28.12
C MET A 1 10.29 -10.09 27.99
N ALA A 2 10.27 -9.34 26.88
CA ALA A 2 9.29 -8.28 26.65
C ALA A 2 8.10 -8.89 25.92
N THR A 3 6.97 -9.03 26.60
CA THR A 3 5.75 -9.64 26.09
C THR A 3 4.97 -8.64 25.24
N ASP A 4 5.02 -8.83 23.93
CA ASP A 4 3.91 -8.77 22.96
C ASP A 4 2.83 -7.68 23.15
N SER A 5 3.24 -6.41 23.17
CA SER A 5 2.32 -5.27 23.05
C SER A 5 1.66 -5.16 21.65
N TRP A 6 2.19 -5.86 20.65
CA TRP A 6 1.69 -5.78 19.27
C TRP A 6 0.61 -6.84 18.97
N ALA A 7 0.73 -8.04 19.54
CA ALA A 7 -0.25 -9.11 19.36
C ALA A 7 -1.62 -8.73 19.93
N LEU A 8 -1.65 -8.09 21.11
CA LEU A 8 -2.87 -7.60 21.73
C LEU A 8 -3.62 -6.58 20.87
N ALA A 9 -2.89 -5.68 20.19
CA ALA A 9 -3.48 -4.67 19.33
C ALA A 9 -4.05 -5.27 18.02
N VAL A 10 -3.45 -6.36 17.53
CA VAL A 10 -3.94 -7.10 16.35
C VAL A 10 -5.20 -7.88 16.70
N ASP A 11 -5.23 -8.56 17.85
CA ASP A 11 -6.41 -9.31 18.32
C ASP A 11 -7.61 -8.38 18.58
N GLU A 12 -7.38 -7.19 19.13
CA GLU A 12 -8.41 -6.17 19.33
C GLU A 12 -8.97 -5.64 18.00
N GLN A 13 -8.12 -5.45 16.99
CA GLN A 13 -8.57 -5.10 15.65
C GLN A 13 -9.38 -6.24 14.99
N GLU A 14 -8.96 -7.49 15.09
CA GLU A 14 -9.73 -8.63 14.54
C GLU A 14 -11.10 -8.77 15.19
N ALA A 15 -11.19 -8.57 16.51
CA ALA A 15 -12.46 -8.63 17.24
C ALA A 15 -13.44 -7.53 16.79
N ALA A 16 -12.96 -6.31 16.56
CA ALA A 16 -13.76 -5.20 16.06
C ALA A 16 -14.25 -5.43 14.61
N VAL A 17 -13.43 -6.03 13.76
CA VAL A 17 -13.81 -6.34 12.36
C VAL A 17 -14.95 -7.37 12.31
N LYS A 18 -15.00 -8.31 13.26
CA LYS A 18 -16.04 -9.34 13.32
C LYS A 18 -17.41 -8.78 13.71
N SER A 19 -17.47 -7.74 14.56
CA SER A 19 -18.74 -7.09 14.92
C SER A 19 -19.29 -6.22 13.79
N VAL A 20 -18.42 -5.55 13.03
CA VAL A 20 -18.79 -4.68 11.90
C VAL A 20 -19.40 -5.46 10.74
N SER A 21 -18.96 -6.70 10.51
CA SER A 21 -19.54 -7.58 9.47
C SER A 21 -21.04 -7.88 9.68
N GLY A 22 -21.57 -7.75 10.91
CA GLY A 22 -22.99 -7.97 11.20
C GLY A 22 -23.91 -6.79 10.88
N ILE A 23 -23.37 -5.57 10.85
CA ILE A 23 -24.15 -4.32 10.82
C ILE A 23 -24.41 -3.83 9.37
N ILE A 24 -23.54 -4.19 8.41
CA ILE A 24 -23.57 -3.66 7.04
C ILE A 24 -24.81 -4.10 6.22
N LYS A 25 -25.64 -5.04 6.71
CA LYS A 25 -26.80 -5.54 5.96
C LYS A 25 -28.07 -4.67 6.01
N THR A 26 -28.16 -3.60 6.81
CA THR A 26 -29.43 -2.89 7.02
C THR A 26 -29.29 -1.37 7.11
N SER A 27 -29.11 -0.65 6.00
CA SER A 27 -29.70 0.69 5.81
C SER A 27 -29.25 1.37 4.51
N THR A 28 -30.23 1.62 3.63
CA THR A 28 -30.15 2.42 2.41
C THR A 28 -30.56 3.87 2.70
N THR A 29 -29.76 4.83 2.19
CA THR A 29 -30.12 6.21 1.73
C THR A 29 -30.64 7.26 2.73
N ALA A 30 -29.83 8.30 3.00
CA ALA A 30 -30.17 9.75 2.84
C ALA A 30 -29.03 10.65 3.38
N GLU A 31 -28.62 11.65 2.59
CA GLU A 31 -27.75 12.82 2.90
C GLU A 31 -26.44 12.55 3.69
N LYS A 32 -25.36 12.24 2.96
CA LYS A 32 -24.03 12.03 3.57
C LYS A 32 -23.32 13.35 3.78
N THR A 33 -22.97 13.61 5.03
CA THR A 33 -22.02 14.65 5.42
C THR A 33 -20.59 14.24 5.02
N ASP A 34 -19.67 15.19 4.84
CA ASP A 34 -18.28 14.94 4.43
C ASP A 34 -17.52 13.93 5.33
N GLU A 35 -18.01 13.69 6.54
CA GLU A 35 -17.46 12.72 7.49
C GLU A 35 -17.92 11.29 7.18
N GLU A 36 -19.21 11.07 6.90
CA GLU A 36 -19.73 9.76 6.48
C GLU A 36 -19.12 9.29 5.14
N GLU A 37 -18.94 10.20 4.17
CA GLU A 37 -18.30 9.82 2.90
C GLU A 37 -16.82 9.42 3.06
N LYS A 38 -16.12 10.01 4.03
CA LYS A 38 -14.73 9.62 4.36
C LYS A 38 -14.68 8.27 5.04
N GLU A 39 -15.61 7.99 5.96
CA GLU A 39 -15.74 6.69 6.61
C GLU A 39 -16.02 5.59 5.58
N ASP A 40 -16.90 5.84 4.62
CA ASP A 40 -17.18 4.92 3.52
C ASP A 40 -15.95 4.64 2.65
N ARG A 41 -15.14 5.67 2.33
CA ARG A 41 -13.90 5.51 1.58
C ARG A 41 -12.86 4.71 2.33
N ALA A 42 -12.73 4.93 3.64
CA ALA A 42 -11.83 4.16 4.49
C ALA A 42 -12.27 2.69 4.56
N ALA A 43 -13.57 2.43 4.74
CA ALA A 43 -14.14 1.08 4.74
C ALA A 43 -13.92 0.37 3.39
N GLN A 44 -14.15 1.05 2.27
CA GLN A 44 -13.89 0.52 0.93
C GLN A 44 -12.39 0.23 0.71
N SER A 45 -11.50 1.10 1.20
CA SER A 45 -10.04 0.88 1.12
C SER A 45 -9.63 -0.34 1.94
N LEU A 46 -10.18 -0.51 3.14
CA LEU A 46 -9.92 -1.66 4.00
C LEU A 46 -10.37 -2.96 3.33
N LEU A 47 -11.61 -3.01 2.82
CA LEU A 47 -12.10 -4.18 2.08
C LEU A 47 -11.22 -4.51 0.88
N ASN A 48 -10.83 -3.50 0.10
CA ASN A 48 -9.91 -3.70 -1.02
C ASN A 48 -8.54 -4.24 -0.58
N LYS A 49 -8.02 -3.81 0.57
CA LYS A 49 -6.75 -4.32 1.12
C LYS A 49 -6.86 -5.78 1.58
N LEU A 50 -7.98 -6.19 2.18
CA LEU A 50 -8.18 -7.57 2.63
C LEU A 50 -8.38 -8.55 1.47
N ILE A 51 -9.03 -8.11 0.39
CA ILE A 51 -9.40 -8.97 -0.74
C ILE A 51 -8.26 -9.09 -1.76
N ARG A 52 -7.42 -8.08 -1.91
CA ARG A 52 -6.33 -8.07 -2.92
C ARG A 52 -5.17 -8.96 -2.48
N SER A 53 -4.95 -10.03 -3.23
CA SER A 53 -3.80 -10.93 -3.05
C SER A 53 -2.59 -10.59 -3.91
N ASN A 54 -2.79 -9.84 -5.01
CA ASN A 54 -1.76 -9.54 -6.00
C ASN A 54 -1.89 -8.11 -6.55
N LEU A 55 -0.88 -7.70 -7.32
CA LEU A 55 -0.89 -6.43 -8.04
C LEU A 55 -2.00 -6.41 -9.10
N VAL A 56 -2.62 -5.25 -9.28
CA VAL A 56 -3.58 -5.03 -10.37
C VAL A 56 -2.81 -4.66 -11.64
N ASP A 57 -3.08 -5.38 -12.72
CA ASP A 57 -2.49 -5.08 -14.03
C ASP A 57 -2.94 -3.71 -14.52
N ASN A 58 -1.99 -2.93 -15.02
CA ASN A 58 -2.24 -1.58 -15.52
C ASN A 58 -1.47 -1.37 -16.83
N THR A 59 -2.18 -0.97 -17.89
CA THR A 59 -1.60 -0.70 -19.21
C THR A 59 -1.11 0.73 -19.37
N ASN A 60 -1.48 1.63 -18.46
CA ASN A 60 -1.14 3.04 -18.55
C ASN A 60 0.32 3.26 -18.12
N GLN A 61 0.90 4.33 -18.65
CA GLN A 61 2.24 4.76 -18.25
C GLN A 61 2.13 5.71 -17.06
N VAL A 62 3.15 5.66 -16.19
CA VAL A 62 3.21 6.54 -15.02
C VAL A 62 3.69 7.91 -15.47
N GLU A 63 2.85 8.92 -15.27
CA GLU A 63 3.20 10.31 -15.49
C GLU A 63 3.96 10.85 -14.28
N VAL A 64 5.16 11.40 -14.51
CA VAL A 64 6.02 11.94 -13.45
C VAL A 64 6.11 13.45 -13.62
N LEU A 65 5.56 14.18 -12.64
CA LEU A 65 5.74 15.63 -12.55
C LEU A 65 7.00 15.93 -11.76
N GLN A 66 8.05 16.38 -12.44
CA GLN A 66 9.33 16.68 -11.81
C GLN A 66 9.35 18.09 -11.21
N ARG A 67 10.02 18.23 -10.06
CA ARG A 67 10.29 19.54 -9.45
C ARG A 67 11.35 20.32 -10.23
N ASP A 68 12.39 19.64 -10.69
CA ASP A 68 13.43 20.20 -11.56
C ASP A 68 13.31 19.56 -12.96
N PRO A 69 13.01 20.36 -14.01
CA PRO A 69 12.89 19.86 -15.38
C PRO A 69 14.18 19.28 -15.97
N ASN A 70 15.34 19.56 -15.39
CA ASN A 70 16.64 19.10 -15.92
C ASN A 70 17.13 17.81 -15.25
N SER A 71 16.42 17.33 -14.23
CA SER A 71 16.79 16.10 -13.53
C SER A 71 16.42 14.87 -14.39
N PRO A 72 17.36 13.96 -14.66
CA PRO A 72 17.06 12.78 -15.48
C PRO A 72 15.98 11.91 -14.83
N LEU A 73 15.04 11.40 -15.63
CA LEU A 73 14.07 10.42 -15.17
C LEU A 73 14.79 9.10 -14.90
N TYR A 74 14.80 8.68 -13.63
CA TYR A 74 15.30 7.37 -13.23
C TYR A 74 14.16 6.37 -13.21
N SER A 75 14.27 5.33 -14.03
CA SER A 75 13.38 4.17 -14.02
C SER A 75 14.21 2.91 -13.83
N VAL A 76 13.86 2.11 -12.82
CA VAL A 76 14.55 0.84 -12.53
C VAL A 76 13.68 -0.35 -12.89
N LYS A 77 14.30 -1.43 -13.37
CA LYS A 77 13.58 -2.66 -13.78
C LYS A 77 13.80 -3.84 -12.84
N SER A 78 14.71 -3.71 -11.88
CA SER A 78 15.08 -4.75 -10.93
C SER A 78 15.33 -4.14 -9.55
N PHE A 79 15.20 -4.94 -8.49
CA PHE A 79 15.48 -4.48 -7.13
C PHE A 79 16.99 -4.37 -6.85
N GLU A 80 17.82 -5.03 -7.65
CA GLU A 80 19.28 -4.95 -7.61
C GLU A 80 19.81 -3.57 -8.00
N GLU A 81 19.17 -2.93 -8.98
CA GLU A 81 19.53 -1.58 -9.46
C GLU A 81 19.39 -0.51 -8.36
N LEU A 82 18.53 -0.74 -7.37
CA LEU A 82 18.32 0.16 -6.23
C LEU A 82 19.44 0.09 -5.18
N ARG A 83 20.41 -0.84 -5.34
CA ARG A 83 21.56 -1.01 -4.43
C ARG A 83 21.15 -1.09 -2.95
N LEU A 84 20.03 -1.76 -2.67
CA LEU A 84 19.50 -1.94 -1.32
C LEU A 84 20.48 -2.77 -0.46
N LYS A 85 20.39 -2.57 0.87
CA LYS A 85 21.11 -3.44 1.83
C LYS A 85 20.71 -4.91 1.58
N PRO A 86 21.66 -5.87 1.61
CA PRO A 86 21.38 -7.27 1.29
C PRO A 86 20.23 -7.88 2.10
N GLN A 87 20.11 -7.50 3.39
CA GLN A 87 19.06 -7.99 4.27
C GLN A 87 17.67 -7.52 3.82
N LEU A 88 17.57 -6.29 3.31
CA LEU A 88 16.31 -5.74 2.81
C LEU A 88 15.92 -6.37 1.48
N LEU A 89 16.88 -6.52 0.56
CA LEU A 89 16.67 -7.19 -0.73
C LEU A 89 16.21 -8.64 -0.51
N GLN A 90 16.83 -9.35 0.43
CA GLN A 90 16.40 -10.70 0.80
C GLN A 90 14.97 -10.71 1.35
N GLY A 91 14.59 -9.73 2.17
CA GLY A 91 13.22 -9.58 2.67
C GLY A 91 12.21 -9.36 1.55
N VAL A 92 12.53 -8.51 0.58
CA VAL A 92 11.69 -8.26 -0.62
C VAL A 92 11.43 -9.56 -1.38
N TYR A 93 12.48 -10.36 -1.61
CA TYR A 93 12.35 -11.66 -2.27
C TYR A 93 11.61 -12.70 -1.41
N ALA A 94 11.81 -12.70 -0.09
CA ALA A 94 11.10 -13.59 0.81
C ALA A 94 9.57 -13.31 0.82
N MET A 95 9.16 -12.07 0.54
CA MET A 95 7.76 -11.69 0.36
C MET A 95 7.19 -12.05 -1.03
N GLY A 96 8.00 -12.63 -1.92
CA GLY A 96 7.58 -13.05 -3.27
C GLY A 96 7.64 -11.95 -4.33
N PHE A 97 8.21 -10.78 -4.02
CA PHE A 97 8.36 -9.70 -5.00
C PHE A 97 9.61 -9.90 -5.85
N ASN A 98 9.43 -10.31 -7.10
CA ASN A 98 10.54 -10.59 -8.02
C ASN A 98 11.01 -9.37 -8.84
N ARG A 99 10.10 -8.42 -9.07
CA ARG A 99 10.38 -7.19 -9.83
C ARG A 99 9.57 -6.02 -9.23
N PRO A 100 10.09 -4.78 -9.33
CA PRO A 100 9.30 -3.61 -8.97
C PRO A 100 8.03 -3.51 -9.83
N SER A 101 6.93 -3.11 -9.22
CA SER A 101 5.68 -2.78 -9.93
C SER A 101 5.82 -1.48 -10.74
N LYS A 102 4.88 -1.24 -11.67
CA LYS A 102 4.93 -0.09 -12.60
C LYS A 102 5.14 1.26 -11.89
N ILE A 103 4.50 1.47 -10.76
CA ILE A 103 4.65 2.70 -9.97
C ILE A 103 6.00 2.75 -9.23
N GLN A 104 6.50 1.59 -8.79
CA GLN A 104 7.77 1.47 -8.07
C GLN A 104 8.99 1.67 -8.96
N GLU A 105 8.91 1.32 -10.25
CA GLU A 105 9.98 1.56 -11.23
C GLU A 105 10.44 3.03 -11.22
N ASN A 106 9.51 3.97 -11.06
CA ASN A 106 9.80 5.41 -11.03
C ASN A 106 9.85 5.98 -9.61
N ALA A 107 9.01 5.49 -8.70
CA ALA A 107 8.94 6.03 -7.34
C ALA A 107 10.15 5.65 -6.47
N LEU A 108 10.61 4.39 -6.55
CA LEU A 108 11.70 3.93 -5.67
C LEU A 108 13.01 4.67 -5.93
N PRO A 109 13.45 4.90 -7.18
CA PRO A 109 14.63 5.72 -7.44
C PRO A 109 14.50 7.13 -6.88
N MET A 110 13.32 7.75 -7.00
CA MET A 110 13.10 9.11 -6.46
C MET A 110 13.14 9.17 -4.93
N MET A 111 12.65 8.13 -4.25
CA MET A 111 12.64 8.07 -2.78
C MET A 111 14.00 7.68 -2.18
N LEU A 112 14.80 6.93 -2.93
CA LEU A 112 16.10 6.42 -2.50
C LEU A 112 17.28 7.20 -3.05
N ALA A 113 17.05 8.14 -3.98
CA ALA A 113 18.08 9.05 -4.45
C ALA A 113 18.67 9.82 -3.27
N GLU A 114 19.98 9.68 -3.08
CA GLU A 114 20.73 10.55 -2.19
C GLU A 114 20.71 11.98 -2.80
N PRO A 115 20.33 13.02 -2.04
CA PRO A 115 20.23 14.40 -2.54
C PRO A 115 21.57 15.03 -2.89
#